data_AF-A0AA37XGL0-F1
#
_entry.id   AF-A0AA37XGL0-F1
#
_cell.length_a   1.000
_cell.length_b   1.000
_cell.length_c   1.000
_cell.angle_alpha   90.00
_cell.angle_beta   90.00
_cell.angle_gamma   90.00
#
_symmetry.space_group_name_H-M   'P 1'
#
loop_
_entity.id
_entity.type
_entity.pdbx_description
1 polymer ?
#
loop_
_entity_poly.entity_id
_entity_poly.type
_entity_poly.pdbx_seq_one_letter_code
_entity_poly.pdbx_strand_id
1 'polypeptide(L)'
;MKSAAFQLGRLVASVVDGSLTDLVVLSGEGIGLAEAAMSEVRRGIAESRPPWASDVELDVHPMGFGAWARGAAVLAVQDFVTSAEDRRFATS
;
A
#
# COMPACT_ATOMS: atom_id res chain seq x y z
N MET A 1 -20.03 -7.07 -0.48
CA MET A 1 -19.26 -6.02 -1.19
C MET A 1 -19.14 -4.74 -0.36
N LYS A 2 -20.24 -4.06 0.01
CA LYS A 2 -20.18 -2.84 0.85
C LYS A 2 -19.44 -3.01 2.18
N SER A 3 -19.72 -4.09 2.92
CA SER A 3 -19.02 -4.41 4.17
C SER A 3 -17.52 -4.66 3.99
N ALA A 4 -17.12 -5.33 2.90
CA ALA A 4 -15.72 -5.58 2.59
C ALA A 4 -14.99 -4.28 2.25
N ALA A 5 -15.61 -3.40 1.45
CA ALA A 5 -15.07 -2.08 1.14
C ALA A 5 -14.95 -1.19 2.39
N PHE A 6 -15.94 -1.26 3.29
CA PHE A 6 -15.85 -0.58 4.58
C PHE A 6 -14.67 -1.08 5.43
N GLN A 7 -14.48 -2.41 5.54
CA GLN A 7 -13.33 -2.95 6.29
C GLN A 7 -11.99 -2.61 5.63
N LEU A 8 -11.93 -2.53 4.29
CA LEU A 8 -10.77 -2.01 3.57
C LEU A 8 -10.47 -0.57 3.98
N GLY A 9 -11.49 0.29 4.10
CA GLY A 9 -11.32 1.65 4.62
C GLY A 9 -10.76 1.70 6.05
N ARG A 10 -11.20 0.80 6.93
CA ARG A 10 -10.66 0.69 8.29
C ARG A 10 -9.20 0.23 8.30
N LEU A 11 -8.84 -0.68 7.40
CA LEU A 11 -7.45 -1.12 7.22
C LEU A 11 -6.57 0.05 6.76
N VAL A 12 -7.04 0.82 5.77
CA VAL A 12 -6.33 2.02 5.29
C VAL A 12 -6.10 3.01 6.44
N ALA A 13 -7.11 3.30 7.25
CA ALA A 13 -6.95 4.16 8.42
C ALA A 13 -5.91 3.64 9.41
N SER A 14 -5.91 2.34 9.70
CA SER A 14 -4.90 1.73 10.59
C SER A 14 -3.47 1.83 10.04
N VAL A 15 -3.29 1.71 8.72
CA VAL A 15 -1.98 1.86 8.08
C VAL A 15 -1.52 3.30 8.16
N VAL A 16 -2.41 4.26 7.86
CA VAL A 16 -2.13 5.70 7.96
C VAL A 16 -1.70 6.09 9.36
N ASP A 17 -2.45 5.67 10.38
CA ASP A 17 -2.14 6.02 11.77
C ASP A 17 -0.79 5.44 12.23
N GLY A 18 -0.46 4.22 11.78
CA GLY A 18 0.82 3.57 12.11
C GLY A 18 2.03 4.11 11.34
N SER A 19 1.82 4.63 10.13
CA SER A 19 2.90 5.13 9.26
C SER A 19 3.03 6.65 9.28
N LEU A 20 2.07 7.37 9.88
CA LEU A 20 2.00 8.83 9.90
C LEU A 20 2.05 9.43 8.47
N THR A 21 1.47 8.74 7.49
CA THR A 21 1.37 9.20 6.10
C THR A 21 -0.03 9.70 5.79
N ASP A 22 -0.14 10.72 4.94
CA ASP A 22 -1.42 11.22 4.44
C ASP A 22 -1.78 10.63 3.06
N LEU A 23 -0.80 10.05 2.36
CA LEU A 23 -0.98 9.44 1.03
C LEU A 23 -0.90 7.91 1.10
N VAL A 24 -1.92 7.26 0.55
CA VAL A 24 -1.98 5.80 0.38
C VAL A 24 -2.23 5.48 -1.09
N VAL A 25 -1.32 4.72 -1.69
CA VAL A 25 -1.49 4.18 -3.04
C VAL A 25 -2.03 2.75 -2.93
N LEU A 26 -3.27 2.54 -3.38
CA LEU A 26 -3.91 1.24 -3.42
C LEU A 26 -3.68 0.58 -4.79
N SER A 27 -3.14 -0.64 -4.79
CA SER A 27 -2.84 -1.43 -5.98
C SER A 27 -3.12 -2.92 -5.74
N GLY A 28 -3.02 -3.76 -6.79
CA GLY A 28 -3.09 -5.22 -6.67
C GLY A 28 -4.48 -5.82 -6.93
N GLU A 29 -4.98 -6.70 -6.05
CA GLU A 29 -6.30 -7.34 -6.21
C GLU A 29 -7.43 -6.52 -5.55
N GLY A 30 -7.09 -5.70 -4.55
CA GLY A 30 -8.04 -4.87 -3.79
C GLY A 30 -8.62 -3.67 -4.56
N ILE A 31 -8.08 -3.37 -5.74
CA ILE A 31 -8.48 -2.22 -6.57
C ILE A 31 -9.93 -2.34 -7.02
N GLY A 32 -10.33 -3.51 -7.51
CA GLY A 32 -11.70 -3.72 -8.01
C GLY A 32 -12.77 -3.54 -6.94
N LEU A 33 -12.47 -3.90 -5.68
CA LEU A 33 -13.36 -3.67 -4.55
C LEU A 33 -13.45 -2.18 -4.21
N ALA A 34 -12.32 -1.47 -4.22
CA ALA A 34 -12.27 -0.03 -3.95
C ALA A 34 -12.96 0.78 -5.04
N GLU A 35 -12.74 0.46 -6.31
CA GLU A 35 -13.41 1.09 -7.45
C GLU A 35 -14.93 0.89 -7.39
N ALA A 36 -15.39 -0.34 -7.10
CA ALA A 36 -16.80 -0.67 -7.11
C ALA A 36 -17.58 -0.12 -5.89
N ALA A 37 -16.91 0.26 -4.81
CA ALA A 37 -17.55 0.70 -3.57
C ALA A 37 -16.75 1.78 -2.81
N MET A 38 -16.15 2.75 -3.53
CA MET A 38 -15.29 3.79 -2.96
C MET A 38 -15.96 4.60 -1.83
N SER A 39 -17.27 4.83 -1.91
CA SER A 39 -18.00 5.53 -0.84
C SER A 39 -17.95 4.78 0.49
N GLU A 40 -17.98 3.45 0.46
CA GLU A 40 -17.88 2.60 1.65
C GLU A 40 -16.45 2.56 2.19
N VAL A 41 -15.44 2.57 1.30
CA VAL A 41 -14.04 2.72 1.69
C VAL A 41 -13.82 4.04 2.43
N ARG A 42 -14.27 5.16 1.85
CA ARG A 42 -14.17 6.48 2.49
C ARG A 42 -14.91 6.55 3.81
N ARG A 43 -16.08 5.91 3.90
CA ARG A 43 -16.83 5.79 5.17
C ARG A 43 -16.04 5.03 6.23
N GLY A 44 -15.41 3.92 5.87
CA GLY A 44 -14.55 3.14 6.78
C GLY A 44 -13.35 3.94 7.28
N ILE A 45 -12.73 4.76 6.41
CA ILE A 45 -11.64 5.67 6.79
C ILE A 45 -12.14 6.72 7.77
N ALA A 46 -13.22 7.43 7.43
CA ALA A 46 -13.77 8.53 8.23
C ALA A 46 -14.26 8.07 9.61
N GLU A 47 -14.92 6.91 9.70
CA GLU A 47 -15.40 6.36 10.98
C GLU A 47 -14.25 5.82 11.87
N SER A 48 -13.07 5.57 11.30
CA SER A 48 -11.93 5.04 12.05
C SER A 48 -10.96 6.13 12.51
N ARG A 49 -11.06 7.35 12.00
CA ARG A 49 -10.12 8.43 12.27
C ARG A 49 -10.73 9.54 13.11
N PRO A 50 -9.96 10.17 14.01
CA PRO A 50 -10.49 11.25 14.81
C PRO A 50 -10.81 12.47 13.94
N PRO A 51 -11.81 13.30 14.31
CA PRO A 51 -12.29 14.41 13.46
C PRO A 51 -11.26 15.50 13.14
N TRP A 52 -10.15 15.54 13.89
CA TRP A 52 -9.07 16.52 13.73
C TRP A 52 -7.90 15.99 12.88
N ALA A 53 -7.93 14.73 12.45
CA ALA A 53 -6.87 14.16 11.63
C ALA A 53 -6.89 14.76 10.21
N SER A 54 -5.71 14.92 9.61
CA SER A 54 -5.52 15.31 8.20
C SER A 54 -6.26 14.35 7.27
N ASP A 55 -6.84 14.81 6.16
CA ASP A 55 -7.50 13.91 5.21
C ASP A 55 -6.52 12.87 4.62
N VAL A 56 -7.02 11.66 4.40
CA VAL A 56 -6.27 10.60 3.71
C VAL A 56 -6.50 10.73 2.21
N GLU A 57 -5.43 11.01 1.48
CA GLU A 57 -5.39 10.90 0.04
C GLU A 57 -5.25 9.42 -0.34
N LEU A 58 -6.31 8.86 -0.92
CA LEU A 58 -6.31 7.48 -1.42
C LEU A 58 -6.23 7.50 -2.94
N ASP A 59 -5.04 7.22 -3.47
CA ASP A 59 -4.79 7.07 -4.90
C ASP A 59 -4.96 5.61 -5.31
N VAL A 60 -5.89 5.36 -6.22
CA VAL A 60 -6.19 4.02 -6.71
C VAL A 60 -5.42 3.81 -8.00
N HIS A 61 -4.26 3.16 -7.88
CA HIS A 61 -3.39 2.95 -9.01
C HIS A 61 -3.57 1.52 -9.54
N PRO A 62 -4.13 1.35 -10.75
CA PRO A 62 -4.19 0.05 -11.43
C PRO A 62 -2.78 -0.35 -11.87
N MET A 63 -1.98 -0.85 -10.94
CA MET A 63 -0.67 -1.42 -11.24
C MET A 63 -0.86 -2.83 -11.78
N GLY A 64 -0.78 -2.97 -13.10
CA GLY A 64 -0.79 -4.27 -13.76
C GLY A 64 0.42 -5.13 -13.35
N PHE A 65 0.30 -6.45 -13.57
CA PHE A 65 1.32 -7.46 -13.22
C PHE A 65 2.75 -7.05 -13.59
N GLY A 66 2.96 -6.43 -14.76
CA GLY A 66 4.29 -6.01 -15.21
C GLY A 66 4.96 -4.98 -14.30
N ALA A 67 4.21 -4.09 -13.67
CA ALA A 67 4.76 -3.08 -12.79
C ALA A 67 5.12 -3.66 -11.41
N TRP A 68 4.32 -4.62 -10.91
CA TRP A 68 4.66 -5.42 -9.73
C TRP A 68 5.90 -6.31 -9.97
N ALA A 69 5.94 -7.03 -11.10
CA ALA A 69 7.06 -7.90 -11.46
C ALA A 69 8.37 -7.12 -11.60
N ARG A 70 8.33 -5.89 -12.14
CA ARG A 70 9.51 -5.01 -12.18
C ARG A 70 9.99 -4.62 -10.78
N GLY A 71 9.08 -4.28 -9.87
CA GLY A 71 9.44 -4.00 -8.47
C GLY A 71 10.15 -5.19 -7.82
N ALA A 72 9.60 -6.40 -7.99
CA ALA A 72 10.22 -7.63 -7.51
C ALA A 72 11.60 -7.88 -8.12
N ALA A 73 11.78 -7.63 -9.42
CA ALA A 73 13.07 -7.78 -10.10
C ALA A 73 14.12 -6.77 -9.59
N VAL A 74 13.72 -5.53 -9.31
CA VAL A 74 14.61 -4.53 -8.70
C VAL A 74 15.09 -4.98 -7.33
N LEU A 75 14.19 -5.49 -6.48
CA LEU A 75 14.55 -6.02 -5.17
C LEU A 75 15.53 -7.21 -5.27
N ALA A 76 15.33 -8.12 -6.24
CA ALA A 76 16.25 -9.24 -6.47
C ALA A 76 17.65 -8.79 -6.92
N VAL A 77 17.73 -7.74 -7.75
CA VAL A 77 19.02 -7.15 -8.14
C VAL A 77 19.69 -6.46 -6.96
N GLN A 78 18.95 -5.71 -6.13
CA GLN A 78 19.48 -5.07 -4.93
C GLN A 78 20.08 -6.11 -3.96
N ASP A 79 19.34 -7.18 -3.68
CA ASP A 79 19.81 -8.28 -2.84
C ASP A 79 21.07 -8.95 -3.40
N PHE A 80 21.12 -9.19 -4.71
CA PHE A 80 22.31 -9.74 -5.35
C PHE A 80 23.54 -8.84 -5.21
N VAL A 81 23.37 -7.52 -5.40
CA VAL A 81 24.47 -6.55 -5.29
C VAL A 81 24.95 -6.46 -3.84
N THR A 82 24.05 -6.27 -2.88
CA THR A 82 24.41 -6.17 -1.46
C THR A 82 25.09 -7.44 -0.96
N SER A 83 24.58 -8.62 -1.30
CA SER A 83 25.22 -9.90 -0.94
C SER A 83 26.56 -10.15 -1.65
N ALA A 84 26.77 -9.59 -2.84
CA ALA A 84 28.07 -9.64 -3.53
C ALA A 84 29.11 -8.73 -2.86
N GLU A 85 28.69 -7.57 -2.34
CA GLU A 85 29.56 -6.68 -1.56
C GLU A 85 29.99 -7.34 -0.24
N ASP A 86 29.05 -7.92 0.52
CA ASP A 86 29.35 -8.61 1.78
C ASP A 86 30.37 -9.75 1.61
N ARG A 87 30.23 -10.55 0.55
CA ARG A 87 31.20 -11.63 0.23
C ARG A 87 32.58 -11.08 -0.12
N ARG A 88 32.66 -9.91 -0.74
CA ARG A 88 33.92 -9.28 -1.13
C ARG A 88 34.70 -8.78 0.10
N PHE A 89 34.00 -8.31 1.13
CA PHE A 89 34.60 -7.93 2.41
C PHE A 89 35.00 -9.13 3.28
N ALA A 90 34.26 -10.25 3.22
CA ALA A 90 34.58 -11.45 3.99
C ALA A 90 35.82 -12.23 3.48
N THR A 91 36.29 -11.94 2.27
CA THR A 91 37.43 -12.63 1.63
C THR A 91 38.71 -11.78 1.63
N SER A 92 38.69 -10.60 2.27
CA SER A 92 39.80 -9.65 2.34
C SER A 92 40.34 -9.52 3.76
#